data_AF-K3XT03-F1
#
_entry.id   AF-K3XT03-F1
#
_cell.length_a   1.000
_cell.length_b   1.000
_cell.length_c   1.000
_cell.angle_alpha   90.00
_cell.angle_beta   90.00
_cell.angle_gamma   90.00
#
_symmetry.space_group_name_H-M   'P 1'
#
loop_
_entity.id
_entity.type
_entity.pdbx_description
1 polymer ?
#
loop_
_entity_poly.entity_id
_entity_poly.type
_entity_poly.pdbx_seq_one_letter_code
_entity_poly.pdbx_strand_id
1 'polypeptide(L)'
;MTEAEGKFGLGSRVERREPWARVHVCGSQDSGSGGRAKPRLPAASRNGDSWPPGLVPTPPETTCHRRFRAPPPPPPCPCGRRQNRPSKGCRVHVTESRARRIFACTGDGWLRGVRAAACALVPRAAQTRGARRRPRLRGSRRSVSFLGVGDVNALDRLGTGASPRASTMSAYCGKYKDELIKNAAYIGTPGKGILAADESTGTIGKRLSSINVENIEENRRALRELLFCCPGALPCLSGVILFEETLYQKTKDGKPFVDVLKEGGVLPGIKVDKGTIEVAGTDKETTTQGHDDLGKRCAKYYEAGARFAKWRAVLKIGPNEPSQLAIDLNAQGLARYAIICQENGLVPIVEPEILVDGSHDIERCAYVSEVVLAACYKALNEHHVLLEGTLLKPNMVTPGSDSKKVTPEVIAEYTVRTLQRTVPAAVPAIVFLSGGQSEEEATLNLNAMNKLNTKKPWSLSFSFGRALQASTLKAWAGKEENVEKARAAFLARCKANSEATLGTYKGDAAAGEGVSESLHVKDYKY
;
A
#
# COMPACT_ATOMS: atom_id res chain seq x y z
N MET A 1 30.73 -3.40 52.44
CA MET A 1 32.08 -3.96 52.25
C MET A 1 32.30 -4.00 50.75
N THR A 2 32.94 -2.98 50.14
CA THR A 2 34.41 -2.76 50.10
C THR A 2 35.09 -3.93 49.37
N GLU A 3 35.37 -3.83 48.06
CA GLU A 3 36.37 -2.99 47.37
C GLU A 3 37.66 -3.77 47.06
N ALA A 4 38.10 -3.73 45.80
CA ALA A 4 39.47 -4.02 45.38
C ALA A 4 39.70 -3.37 44.00
N GLU A 5 40.74 -2.53 43.87
CA GLU A 5 41.16 -1.94 42.58
C GLU A 5 42.16 -2.84 41.84
N GLY A 6 42.38 -2.56 40.54
CA GLY A 6 43.43 -3.21 39.74
C GLY A 6 43.72 -2.48 38.43
N LYS A 7 44.47 -1.37 38.49
CA LYS A 7 44.96 -0.63 37.30
C LYS A 7 46.39 -1.07 36.95
N PHE A 8 46.64 -1.34 35.68
CA PHE A 8 47.94 -1.08 35.02
C PHE A 8 47.69 -0.79 33.52
N GLY A 9 48.67 -0.18 32.85
CA GLY A 9 48.52 0.26 31.46
C GLY A 9 49.86 0.47 30.75
N LEU A 10 49.83 1.23 29.65
CA LEU A 10 50.84 1.31 28.58
C LEU A 10 50.87 0.05 27.68
N GLY A 11 51.07 0.14 26.36
CA GLY A 11 51.03 1.33 25.50
C GLY A 11 52.14 1.34 24.44
N SER A 12 51.80 1.01 23.19
CA SER A 12 52.67 1.21 22.02
C SER A 12 51.86 1.49 20.75
N ARG A 13 52.53 1.98 19.70
CA ARG A 13 52.00 2.59 18.47
C ARG A 13 52.86 2.10 17.28
N VAL A 14 52.64 2.60 16.06
CA VAL A 14 53.51 2.44 14.85
C VAL A 14 53.34 1.05 14.16
N GLU A 15 53.24 0.89 12.83
CA GLU A 15 53.22 1.83 11.68
C GLU A 15 52.24 1.38 10.55
N ARG A 16 52.13 2.17 9.48
CA ARG A 16 51.60 1.74 8.16
C ARG A 16 52.74 1.27 7.26
N ARG A 17 52.49 0.39 6.28
CA ARG A 17 53.21 0.33 4.98
C ARG A 17 52.50 -0.58 3.96
N GLU A 18 52.00 0.05 2.89
CA GLU A 18 52.11 -0.48 1.51
C GLU A 18 53.42 0.11 0.89
N PRO A 19 53.88 -0.27 -0.33
CA PRO A 19 53.19 -0.97 -1.42
C PRO A 19 53.98 -2.19 -1.95
N TRP A 20 53.68 -2.69 -3.16
CA TRP A 20 54.62 -2.84 -4.30
C TRP A 20 53.89 -3.45 -5.52
N ALA A 21 54.36 -3.18 -6.75
CA ALA A 21 53.73 -3.66 -7.99
C ALA A 21 54.74 -4.07 -9.09
N ARG A 22 54.41 -5.15 -9.82
CA ARG A 22 54.85 -5.59 -11.18
C ARG A 22 54.00 -6.85 -11.51
N VAL A 23 53.39 -7.07 -12.68
CA VAL A 23 53.75 -6.89 -14.11
C VAL A 23 54.69 -7.99 -14.64
N HIS A 24 54.10 -8.98 -15.33
CA HIS A 24 54.45 -9.63 -16.62
C HIS A 24 53.49 -10.84 -16.77
N VAL A 25 52.67 -11.04 -17.82
CA VAL A 25 52.84 -11.08 -19.30
C VAL A 25 53.19 -12.48 -19.83
N CYS A 26 52.18 -13.10 -20.46
CA CYS A 26 52.17 -14.05 -21.59
C CYS A 26 53.16 -15.23 -21.65
N GLY A 27 52.61 -16.44 -21.86
CA GLY A 27 53.30 -17.63 -22.36
C GLY A 27 52.28 -18.62 -22.94
N SER A 28 52.50 -19.11 -24.16
CA SER A 28 51.58 -19.96 -24.92
C SER A 28 52.21 -21.32 -25.27
N GLN A 29 51.50 -22.13 -26.09
CA GLN A 29 51.89 -23.43 -26.67
C GLN A 29 51.81 -24.66 -25.74
N ASP A 30 51.68 -25.90 -26.26
CA ASP A 30 50.83 -26.42 -27.36
C ASP A 30 50.84 -27.97 -27.31
N SER A 31 50.03 -28.63 -28.15
CA SER A 31 50.03 -30.09 -28.42
C SER A 31 49.62 -31.05 -27.28
N GLY A 32 49.11 -32.27 -27.55
CA GLY A 32 48.60 -32.79 -28.82
C GLY A 32 48.46 -34.33 -28.90
N SER A 33 47.55 -34.78 -29.77
CA SER A 33 47.39 -36.17 -30.28
C SER A 33 46.84 -37.26 -29.34
N GLY A 34 46.39 -38.38 -29.94
CA GLY A 34 45.94 -39.62 -29.27
C GLY A 34 44.45 -39.93 -29.42
N GLY A 35 44.07 -41.13 -29.90
CA GLY A 35 42.67 -41.55 -29.98
C GLY A 35 42.42 -42.94 -30.58
N ARG A 36 41.13 -43.23 -30.87
CA ARG A 36 40.49 -44.46 -31.44
C ARG A 36 39.88 -45.48 -30.46
N ALA A 37 38.91 -46.20 -31.04
CA ALA A 37 38.39 -47.55 -30.74
C ALA A 37 37.21 -47.71 -29.75
N LYS A 38 36.08 -48.19 -30.31
CA LYS A 38 35.03 -48.97 -29.63
C LYS A 38 35.20 -50.45 -29.99
N PRO A 39 34.71 -51.39 -29.15
CA PRO A 39 34.05 -52.61 -29.65
C PRO A 39 32.52 -52.62 -29.37
N ARG A 40 31.87 -53.79 -29.55
CA ARG A 40 30.40 -53.99 -29.58
C ARG A 40 29.86 -54.87 -28.42
N LEU A 41 28.53 -54.90 -28.33
CA LEU A 41 27.65 -55.77 -27.50
C LEU A 41 27.87 -57.28 -27.75
N PRO A 42 27.30 -58.17 -26.89
CA PRO A 42 26.05 -58.85 -27.29
C PRO A 42 25.01 -59.20 -26.19
N ALA A 43 23.73 -59.33 -26.60
CA ALA A 43 22.63 -60.23 -26.13
C ALA A 43 22.25 -60.40 -24.62
N ALA A 44 21.00 -60.68 -24.21
CA ALA A 44 19.66 -60.75 -24.86
C ALA A 44 18.60 -59.99 -23.99
N SER A 45 17.45 -60.44 -23.40
CA SER A 45 16.50 -61.61 -23.42
C SER A 45 15.38 -61.29 -22.38
N ARG A 46 14.09 -61.71 -22.42
CA ARG A 46 13.17 -62.33 -23.43
C ARG A 46 11.70 -62.19 -22.89
N ASN A 47 10.68 -62.59 -23.68
CA ASN A 47 9.23 -62.72 -23.35
C ASN A 47 8.45 -61.39 -23.10
N GLY A 48 7.12 -61.30 -23.33
CA GLY A 48 6.19 -62.24 -23.99
C GLY A 48 4.70 -61.85 -23.82
N ASP A 49 3.88 -62.09 -24.86
CA ASP A 49 2.40 -62.16 -24.91
C ASP A 49 1.57 -60.84 -24.79
N SER A 50 0.39 -60.68 -25.43
CA SER A 50 -0.19 -61.23 -26.68
C SER A 50 -1.31 -60.29 -27.22
N TRP A 51 -1.93 -60.61 -28.39
CA TRP A 51 -2.76 -59.73 -29.26
C TRP A 51 -4.21 -60.30 -29.44
N PRO A 52 -5.08 -59.89 -30.41
CA PRO A 52 -5.67 -58.57 -30.78
C PRO A 52 -7.25 -58.70 -30.79
N PRO A 53 -8.08 -58.25 -31.78
CA PRO A 53 -8.05 -57.15 -32.77
C PRO A 53 -9.34 -56.27 -32.87
N GLY A 54 -9.27 -55.15 -33.63
CA GLY A 54 -10.40 -54.62 -34.42
C GLY A 54 -10.41 -53.09 -34.64
N LEU A 55 -10.75 -52.53 -35.83
CA LEU A 55 -10.83 -53.10 -37.19
C LEU A 55 -10.84 -51.96 -38.26
N VAL A 56 -10.03 -52.10 -39.33
CA VAL A 56 -9.99 -51.40 -40.66
C VAL A 56 -9.83 -49.85 -40.81
N PRO A 57 -9.33 -49.33 -41.99
CA PRO A 57 -8.77 -47.96 -42.11
C PRO A 57 -9.04 -47.14 -43.43
N THR A 58 -8.62 -45.84 -43.47
CA THR A 58 -8.11 -45.07 -44.66
C THR A 58 -9.01 -44.79 -45.91
N PRO A 59 -8.61 -43.96 -46.93
CA PRO A 59 -7.61 -42.86 -47.00
C PRO A 59 -8.19 -41.46 -47.47
N PRO A 60 -7.84 -40.78 -48.60
CA PRO A 60 -7.17 -39.45 -48.53
C PRO A 60 -7.77 -38.33 -49.46
N GLU A 61 -6.91 -37.40 -49.92
CA GLU A 61 -7.10 -36.26 -50.88
C GLU A 61 -7.46 -34.87 -50.28
N THR A 62 -7.06 -33.71 -50.84
CA THR A 62 -5.99 -33.33 -51.80
C THR A 62 -5.46 -31.89 -51.51
N THR A 63 -4.41 -31.46 -52.22
CA THR A 63 -3.69 -30.18 -52.00
C THR A 63 -4.39 -28.90 -52.51
N CYS A 64 -4.17 -27.76 -51.84
CA CYS A 64 -4.08 -26.46 -52.53
C CYS A 64 -3.20 -25.43 -51.76
N HIS A 65 -2.48 -24.58 -52.48
CA HIS A 65 -1.67 -23.49 -51.90
C HIS A 65 -2.44 -22.16 -51.79
N ARG A 66 -2.18 -21.38 -50.73
CA ARG A 66 -2.05 -19.91 -50.84
C ARG A 66 -1.29 -19.31 -49.66
N ARG A 67 -0.37 -18.38 -49.94
CA ARG A 67 0.30 -17.54 -48.92
C ARG A 67 -0.61 -16.35 -48.60
N PHE A 68 -0.87 -16.07 -47.32
CA PHE A 68 -1.41 -14.78 -46.91
C PHE A 68 -0.27 -13.75 -46.82
N ARG A 69 -0.47 -12.57 -47.41
CA ARG A 69 0.37 -11.38 -47.20
C ARG A 69 -0.28 -10.51 -46.12
N ALA A 70 0.53 -9.80 -45.34
CA ALA A 70 0.06 -8.74 -44.45
C ALA A 70 -0.50 -7.54 -45.26
N PRO A 71 -1.47 -6.78 -44.72
CA PRO A 71 -1.96 -5.56 -45.35
C PRO A 71 -0.96 -4.39 -45.26
N PRO A 72 -0.96 -3.45 -46.22
CA PRO A 72 -0.14 -2.24 -46.16
C PRO A 72 -0.71 -1.18 -45.20
N PRO A 73 0.11 -0.24 -44.70
CA PRO A 73 -0.33 0.87 -43.86
C PRO A 73 -1.11 1.95 -44.64
N PRO A 74 -1.95 2.77 -43.97
CA PRO A 74 -2.67 3.87 -44.59
C PRO A 74 -1.77 5.07 -44.96
N PRO A 75 -2.16 5.89 -45.94
CA PRO A 75 -1.39 7.06 -46.39
C PRO A 75 -1.51 8.26 -45.41
N PRO A 76 -0.55 9.22 -45.45
CA PRO A 76 -0.53 10.37 -44.55
C PRO A 76 -1.52 11.48 -44.98
N CYS A 77 -2.17 12.12 -43.99
CA CYS A 77 -2.98 13.31 -44.22
C CYS A 77 -2.10 14.56 -44.48
N PRO A 78 -2.39 15.38 -45.52
CA PRO A 78 -1.67 16.63 -45.77
C PRO A 78 -2.06 17.72 -44.75
N CYS A 79 -1.10 18.58 -44.40
CA CYS A 79 -1.28 19.63 -43.40
C CYS A 79 -1.86 20.93 -43.98
N GLY A 80 -2.67 21.65 -43.20
CA GLY A 80 -3.23 22.95 -43.56
C GLY A 80 -3.15 23.97 -42.41
N ARG A 81 -2.07 24.75 -42.34
CA ARG A 81 -1.96 25.90 -41.41
C ARG A 81 -2.74 27.10 -41.96
N ARG A 82 -3.46 27.82 -41.09
CA ARG A 82 -3.64 29.29 -41.20
C ARG A 82 -3.91 29.89 -39.81
N GLN A 83 -3.43 31.11 -39.59
CA GLN A 83 -3.61 31.88 -38.35
C GLN A 83 -4.63 33.00 -38.59
N ASN A 84 -5.49 33.29 -37.61
CA ASN A 84 -5.61 34.64 -37.02
C ASN A 84 -6.67 34.73 -35.91
N ARG A 85 -6.53 35.75 -35.06
CA ARG A 85 -7.46 36.19 -33.99
C ARG A 85 -8.31 37.39 -34.50
N PRO A 86 -9.16 38.04 -33.66
CA PRO A 86 -10.32 37.52 -32.92
C PRO A 86 -11.58 38.41 -33.09
N SER A 87 -12.77 37.93 -32.74
CA SER A 87 -13.94 38.82 -32.57
C SER A 87 -14.94 38.40 -31.48
N LYS A 88 -15.22 39.36 -30.60
CA LYS A 88 -16.46 39.67 -29.85
C LYS A 88 -17.46 38.52 -29.69
N GLY A 89 -17.60 38.02 -28.46
CA GLY A 89 -18.55 36.97 -28.10
C GLY A 89 -20.01 37.43 -27.97
N CYS A 90 -20.88 36.47 -27.66
CA CYS A 90 -22.29 36.69 -27.34
C CYS A 90 -22.66 35.82 -26.13
N ARG A 91 -23.39 36.37 -25.15
CA ARG A 91 -24.04 35.57 -24.09
C ARG A 91 -25.45 35.23 -24.55
N VAL A 92 -25.85 33.97 -24.46
CA VAL A 92 -27.23 33.54 -24.68
C VAL A 92 -27.79 33.00 -23.37
N HIS A 93 -28.72 33.74 -22.76
CA HIS A 93 -29.67 33.15 -21.82
C HIS A 93 -30.68 32.32 -22.62
N VAL A 94 -30.99 31.12 -22.16
CA VAL A 94 -32.17 30.37 -22.61
C VAL A 94 -33.14 30.30 -21.45
N THR A 95 -34.31 30.91 -21.62
CA THR A 95 -35.43 30.83 -20.67
C THR A 95 -36.40 29.73 -21.08
N GLU A 96 -36.90 28.99 -20.10
CA GLU A 96 -37.82 27.87 -20.28
C GLU A 96 -39.25 28.32 -20.67
N SER A 97 -39.91 27.61 -21.60
CA SER A 97 -41.38 27.65 -21.75
C SER A 97 -41.98 26.44 -22.50
N ARG A 98 -43.03 25.90 -21.88
CA ARG A 98 -44.01 24.83 -22.24
C ARG A 98 -44.49 24.86 -23.72
N ALA A 99 -45.09 23.81 -24.33
CA ALA A 99 -46.05 22.86 -23.76
C ALA A 99 -46.39 21.57 -24.59
N ARG A 100 -46.64 20.46 -23.86
CA ARG A 100 -47.68 19.40 -24.00
C ARG A 100 -48.22 18.91 -25.37
N ARG A 101 -48.16 17.58 -25.57
CA ARG A 101 -49.24 16.56 -25.82
C ARG A 101 -48.55 15.18 -25.68
N ILE A 102 -48.89 14.22 -24.81
CA ILE A 102 -50.15 13.54 -24.43
C ILE A 102 -50.73 12.64 -25.55
N PHE A 103 -50.66 11.33 -25.30
CA PHE A 103 -51.57 10.26 -25.75
C PHE A 103 -51.79 9.29 -24.57
N ALA A 104 -52.81 8.43 -24.60
CA ALA A 104 -53.27 7.68 -23.41
C ALA A 104 -53.80 6.26 -23.74
N CYS A 105 -54.32 5.58 -22.69
CA CYS A 105 -55.12 4.33 -22.66
C CYS A 105 -54.32 3.00 -22.48
N THR A 106 -54.76 1.98 -21.71
CA THR A 106 -55.98 1.80 -20.85
C THR A 106 -55.80 0.60 -19.87
N GLY A 107 -56.69 0.45 -18.87
CA GLY A 107 -56.81 -0.72 -17.95
C GLY A 107 -56.33 -0.41 -16.51
N ASP A 108 -57.16 -0.14 -15.51
CA ASP A 108 -58.17 -0.98 -14.79
C ASP A 108 -57.55 -1.99 -13.79
N GLY A 109 -57.91 -2.03 -12.49
CA GLY A 109 -58.84 -1.19 -11.71
C GLY A 109 -58.92 -1.57 -10.22
N TRP A 110 -59.91 -1.02 -9.48
CA TRP A 110 -60.25 -1.21 -8.04
C TRP A 110 -59.31 -0.53 -7.01
N LEU A 111 -59.73 0.41 -6.13
CA LEU A 111 -60.75 0.45 -5.04
C LEU A 111 -60.23 -0.19 -3.72
N ARG A 112 -60.15 0.43 -2.52
CA ARG A 112 -60.62 1.73 -1.91
C ARG A 112 -59.60 2.15 -0.80
N GLY A 113 -59.53 3.34 -0.19
CA GLY A 113 -60.19 4.66 -0.36
C GLY A 113 -60.35 5.44 0.99
N VAL A 114 -60.41 6.79 0.98
CA VAL A 114 -60.90 7.71 2.07
C VAL A 114 -59.97 7.84 3.32
N ARG A 115 -59.62 8.99 3.95
CA ARG A 115 -59.67 10.49 3.80
C ARG A 115 -58.45 11.03 4.62
N ALA A 116 -57.73 12.13 4.37
CA ALA A 116 -57.99 13.47 3.81
C ALA A 116 -58.52 14.54 4.79
N ALA A 117 -57.62 15.45 5.24
CA ALA A 117 -57.85 16.77 5.85
C ALA A 117 -56.60 17.67 5.62
N ALA A 118 -56.70 19.01 5.68
CA ALA A 118 -55.66 19.92 5.15
C ALA A 118 -55.61 21.34 5.82
N CYS A 119 -54.73 22.22 5.30
CA CYS A 119 -54.45 23.63 5.67
C CYS A 119 -53.64 23.85 6.97
N ALA A 120 -52.84 24.93 7.13
CA ALA A 120 -52.75 26.21 6.40
C ALA A 120 -51.31 26.80 6.31
N LEU A 121 -51.15 27.97 5.67
CA LEU A 121 -49.91 28.76 5.50
C LEU A 121 -50.03 30.17 6.10
N VAL A 122 -48.96 30.70 6.72
CA VAL A 122 -48.83 32.15 7.09
C VAL A 122 -47.37 32.63 7.00
N PRO A 123 -47.07 33.74 6.29
CA PRO A 123 -45.74 34.39 6.29
C PRO A 123 -45.75 35.85 6.79
N ARG A 124 -44.64 36.30 7.41
CA ARG A 124 -44.27 37.71 7.73
C ARG A 124 -42.79 37.75 8.19
N ALA A 125 -42.05 38.87 8.17
CA ALA A 125 -41.96 40.04 7.29
C ALA A 125 -40.69 40.85 7.68
N ALA A 126 -40.07 41.58 6.76
CA ALA A 126 -38.87 42.39 7.03
C ALA A 126 -39.18 43.89 7.24
N GLN A 127 -38.27 44.62 7.92
CA GLN A 127 -38.31 46.08 8.06
C GLN A 127 -36.97 46.74 7.64
N THR A 128 -37.01 48.05 7.37
CA THR A 128 -35.91 48.83 6.77
C THR A 128 -35.92 50.29 7.25
N ARG A 129 -34.93 51.09 6.79
CA ARG A 129 -34.69 52.54 7.03
C ARG A 129 -33.91 52.84 8.32
N GLY A 130 -33.07 53.89 8.38
CA GLY A 130 -32.69 54.83 7.32
C GLY A 130 -31.56 55.79 7.77
N ALA A 131 -30.91 56.47 6.82
CA ALA A 131 -29.71 57.28 7.07
C ALA A 131 -29.95 58.80 6.98
N ARG A 132 -29.13 59.61 7.68
CA ARG A 132 -28.93 61.06 7.44
C ARG A 132 -27.48 61.48 7.72
N ARG A 133 -27.00 62.51 7.01
CA ARG A 133 -25.70 63.21 7.18
C ARG A 133 -25.95 64.69 7.47
N ARG A 134 -24.99 65.41 8.10
CA ARG A 134 -24.33 66.63 7.57
C ARG A 134 -23.20 67.16 8.50
N PRO A 135 -22.30 68.07 8.05
CA PRO A 135 -20.96 68.28 8.64
C PRO A 135 -20.64 69.74 9.07
N ARG A 136 -19.40 69.99 9.54
CA ARG A 136 -18.58 71.25 9.57
C ARG A 136 -17.27 70.98 10.37
N LEU A 137 -16.13 71.72 10.31
CA LEU A 137 -15.49 72.59 9.29
C LEU A 137 -13.96 72.74 9.64
N ARG A 138 -13.22 73.59 8.90
CA ARG A 138 -11.79 74.01 9.04
C ARG A 138 -11.32 74.34 10.48
N GLY A 139 -10.02 74.35 10.85
CA GLY A 139 -8.77 74.03 10.12
C GLY A 139 -7.59 75.01 10.41
N SER A 140 -6.34 74.57 10.13
CA SER A 140 -5.07 75.36 10.08
C SER A 140 -4.43 75.91 11.38
N ARG A 141 -3.17 75.52 11.67
CA ARG A 141 -1.97 76.40 11.60
C ARG A 141 -0.65 75.61 11.66
N ARG A 142 0.48 76.29 11.41
CA ARG A 142 1.85 75.74 11.36
C ARG A 142 2.63 76.01 12.65
N SER A 143 3.60 75.15 12.95
CA SER A 143 4.91 75.55 13.52
C SER A 143 5.98 74.56 13.04
N VAL A 144 7.26 74.95 13.13
CA VAL A 144 8.44 74.14 12.80
C VAL A 144 9.49 74.39 13.89
N SER A 145 10.07 73.32 14.43
CA SER A 145 11.26 73.35 15.28
C SER A 145 12.06 72.05 15.08
N PHE A 146 13.32 72.05 15.50
CA PHE A 146 14.37 71.18 14.96
C PHE A 146 15.12 70.44 16.08
N LEU A 147 15.80 69.35 15.72
CA LEU A 147 16.71 68.53 16.56
C LEU A 147 16.05 67.65 17.66
N GLY A 148 16.66 66.49 17.87
CA GLY A 148 16.30 65.49 18.87
C GLY A 148 16.86 64.12 18.51
N VAL A 149 17.94 63.70 19.19
CA VAL A 149 18.56 62.37 18.98
C VAL A 149 17.57 61.27 19.39
N GLY A 150 17.51 60.18 18.63
CA GLY A 150 16.46 59.18 18.76
C GLY A 150 16.68 58.17 19.88
N ASP A 151 15.58 57.78 20.52
CA ASP A 151 15.46 56.59 21.39
C ASP A 151 14.36 55.69 20.83
N VAL A 152 14.63 54.40 20.70
CA VAL A 152 13.76 53.43 20.00
C VAL A 152 12.86 52.65 20.94
N ASN A 153 11.94 53.31 21.66
CA ASN A 153 10.81 52.65 22.32
C ASN A 153 9.68 53.60 22.78
N ALA A 154 8.76 54.00 21.88
CA ALA A 154 7.40 54.44 22.24
C ALA A 154 6.50 54.62 20.98
N LEU A 155 5.78 53.58 20.55
CA LEU A 155 4.59 53.73 19.68
C LEU A 155 3.67 52.50 19.69
N ASP A 156 3.28 52.05 20.90
CA ASP A 156 2.04 51.27 21.04
C ASP A 156 0.81 52.18 20.78
N ARG A 157 -0.29 51.57 20.34
CA ARG A 157 -1.61 52.16 20.04
C ARG A 157 -1.67 53.07 18.79
N LEU A 158 -2.04 52.50 17.64
CA LEU A 158 -3.04 53.11 16.73
C LEU A 158 -3.58 52.14 15.66
N GLY A 159 -4.59 51.33 16.02
CA GLY A 159 -5.42 50.55 15.07
C GLY A 159 -4.73 49.34 14.40
N THR A 160 -5.43 48.28 14.02
CA THR A 160 -6.88 48.04 13.97
C THR A 160 -7.20 46.60 14.38
N GLY A 161 -8.48 46.30 14.64
CA GLY A 161 -8.94 44.98 15.10
C GLY A 161 -8.86 43.89 14.05
N ALA A 162 -7.65 43.41 13.75
CA ALA A 162 -7.46 42.12 13.11
C ALA A 162 -7.87 41.02 14.11
N SER A 163 -9.05 40.44 13.91
CA SER A 163 -9.37 39.13 14.51
C SER A 163 -8.22 38.16 14.19
N PRO A 164 -7.69 37.40 15.16
CA PRO A 164 -6.64 36.44 14.89
C PRO A 164 -7.15 35.49 13.79
N ARG A 165 -6.50 35.51 12.62
CA ARG A 165 -6.84 34.57 11.54
C ARG A 165 -6.65 33.17 12.12
N ALA A 166 -7.76 32.46 12.35
CA ALA A 166 -7.73 31.10 12.84
C ALA A 166 -6.75 30.31 11.96
N SER A 167 -5.70 29.76 12.56
CA SER A 167 -4.55 29.28 11.79
C SER A 167 -4.99 28.10 10.94
N THR A 168 -5.17 28.35 9.64
CA THR A 168 -5.65 27.37 8.67
C THR A 168 -4.54 26.37 8.41
N MET A 169 -4.45 25.38 9.29
CA MET A 169 -3.68 24.16 9.07
C MET A 169 -4.03 23.58 7.70
N SER A 170 -3.03 23.14 6.96
CA SER A 170 -3.22 22.53 5.63
C SER A 170 -3.92 21.18 5.68
N ALA A 171 -3.93 20.52 6.85
CA ALA A 171 -4.66 19.29 7.12
C ALA A 171 -6.00 19.54 7.81
N TYR A 172 -7.03 18.83 7.36
CA TYR A 172 -8.36 18.80 7.97
C TYR A 172 -8.33 18.07 9.31
N CYS A 173 -8.61 18.81 10.39
CA CYS A 173 -8.69 18.28 11.75
C CYS A 173 -10.14 17.97 12.13
N GLY A 174 -10.64 16.80 11.68
CA GLY A 174 -11.96 16.30 12.07
C GLY A 174 -12.06 15.87 13.54
N LYS A 175 -13.27 15.52 14.01
CA LYS A 175 -13.57 15.19 15.42
C LYS A 175 -12.74 14.03 16.01
N TYR A 176 -12.12 13.18 15.18
CA TYR A 176 -11.29 12.06 15.58
C TYR A 176 -9.77 12.36 15.62
N LYS A 177 -9.35 13.61 15.34
CA LYS A 177 -7.95 14.02 15.15
C LYS A 177 -6.97 13.35 16.13
N ASP A 178 -7.19 13.51 17.43
CA ASP A 178 -6.24 13.06 18.44
C ASP A 178 -6.29 11.53 18.68
N GLU A 179 -7.44 10.88 18.38
CA GLU A 179 -7.54 9.40 18.34
C GLU A 179 -6.78 8.82 17.13
N LEU A 180 -6.89 9.45 15.96
CA LEU A 180 -6.16 9.06 14.76
C LEU A 180 -4.64 9.13 15.00
N ILE A 181 -4.15 10.24 15.55
CA ILE A 181 -2.73 10.42 15.90
C ILE A 181 -2.28 9.36 16.92
N LYS A 182 -3.05 9.18 18.00
CA LYS A 182 -2.75 8.17 19.04
C LYS A 182 -2.69 6.75 18.48
N ASN A 183 -3.65 6.37 17.65
CA ASN A 183 -3.73 5.02 17.09
C ASN A 183 -2.63 4.78 16.03
N ALA A 184 -2.34 5.76 15.18
CA ALA A 184 -1.25 5.67 14.20
C ALA A 184 0.13 5.58 14.88
N ALA A 185 0.37 6.37 15.93
CA ALA A 185 1.56 6.27 16.76
C ALA A 185 1.65 4.91 17.50
N TYR A 186 0.53 4.39 18.02
CA TYR A 186 0.51 3.06 18.66
C TYR A 186 0.83 1.92 17.68
N ILE A 187 0.34 2.00 16.44
CA ILE A 187 0.73 1.04 15.38
C ILE A 187 2.25 1.03 15.17
N GLY A 188 2.89 2.21 15.27
CA GLY A 188 4.34 2.40 15.19
C GLY A 188 5.15 2.03 16.44
N THR A 189 4.58 1.36 17.45
CA THR A 189 5.31 1.00 18.68
C THR A 189 6.53 0.11 18.37
N PRO A 190 7.75 0.45 18.83
CA PRO A 190 8.94 -0.40 18.67
C PRO A 190 8.72 -1.81 19.24
N GLY A 191 9.21 -2.85 18.56
CA GLY A 191 8.93 -4.25 18.89
C GLY A 191 7.57 -4.76 18.38
N LYS A 192 6.76 -3.95 17.70
CA LYS A 192 5.45 -4.34 17.16
C LYS A 192 5.28 -4.02 15.68
N GLY A 193 4.42 -4.79 15.01
CA GLY A 193 3.95 -4.54 13.65
C GLY A 193 2.56 -5.10 13.39
N ILE A 194 2.20 -5.26 12.12
CA ILE A 194 0.84 -5.61 11.68
C ILE A 194 0.81 -7.00 11.04
N LEU A 195 -0.13 -7.84 11.48
CA LEU A 195 -0.54 -9.03 10.72
C LEU A 195 -1.55 -8.61 9.65
N ALA A 196 -1.24 -8.87 8.37
CA ALA A 196 -2.18 -8.69 7.27
C ALA A 196 -2.95 -10.01 7.04
N ALA A 197 -4.14 -10.14 7.64
CA ALA A 197 -5.05 -11.28 7.50
C ALA A 197 -6.28 -10.90 6.64
N ASP A 198 -6.10 -9.96 5.72
CA ASP A 198 -7.13 -9.34 4.88
C ASP A 198 -7.30 -9.99 3.49
N GLU A 199 -6.88 -11.26 3.38
CA GLU A 199 -7.14 -12.07 2.21
C GLU A 199 -8.66 -12.15 1.95
N SER A 200 -9.10 -11.80 0.73
CA SER A 200 -10.49 -12.00 0.33
C SER A 200 -10.83 -13.50 0.25
N THR A 201 -12.11 -13.84 0.19
CA THR A 201 -12.57 -15.23 -0.04
C THR A 201 -11.89 -15.88 -1.26
N GLY A 202 -11.60 -15.12 -2.32
CA GLY A 202 -10.82 -15.60 -3.48
C GLY A 202 -9.31 -15.70 -3.21
N THR A 203 -8.73 -14.74 -2.49
CA THR A 203 -7.30 -14.72 -2.15
C THR A 203 -6.94 -15.86 -1.19
N ILE A 204 -7.77 -16.10 -0.17
CA ILE A 204 -7.53 -17.13 0.84
C ILE A 204 -7.81 -18.53 0.31
N GLY A 205 -8.77 -18.68 -0.62
CA GLY A 205 -9.01 -19.93 -1.33
C GLY A 205 -7.75 -20.46 -2.01
N LYS A 206 -7.01 -19.61 -2.74
CA LYS A 206 -5.72 -19.96 -3.35
C LYS A 206 -4.70 -20.50 -2.32
N ARG A 207 -4.70 -19.96 -1.09
CA ARG A 207 -3.80 -20.43 -0.01
C ARG A 207 -4.27 -21.75 0.60
N LEU A 208 -5.57 -21.90 0.89
CA LEU A 208 -6.14 -23.15 1.42
C LEU A 208 -5.94 -24.29 0.41
N SER A 209 -6.15 -24.06 -0.88
CA SER A 209 -5.87 -25.04 -1.93
C SER A 209 -4.39 -25.46 -2.00
N SER A 210 -3.43 -24.56 -1.72
CA SER A 210 -2.00 -24.94 -1.68
C SER A 210 -1.61 -25.90 -0.55
N ILE A 211 -2.49 -26.10 0.43
CA ILE A 211 -2.36 -27.09 1.51
C ILE A 211 -3.47 -28.16 1.46
N ASN A 212 -4.17 -28.29 0.32
CA ASN A 212 -5.29 -29.22 0.07
C ASN A 212 -6.50 -29.05 1.02
N VAL A 213 -6.74 -27.83 1.48
CA VAL A 213 -7.88 -27.47 2.35
C VAL A 213 -8.99 -26.80 1.56
N GLU A 214 -10.24 -27.16 1.83
CA GLU A 214 -11.42 -26.57 1.17
C GLU A 214 -11.70 -25.14 1.64
N ASN A 215 -12.13 -24.26 0.72
CA ASN A 215 -12.44 -22.86 0.99
C ASN A 215 -13.88 -22.65 1.52
N ILE A 216 -14.26 -23.38 2.57
CA ILE A 216 -15.50 -23.14 3.32
C ILE A 216 -15.28 -22.11 4.43
N GLU A 217 -16.36 -21.50 4.92
CA GLU A 217 -16.27 -20.47 5.96
C GLU A 217 -15.60 -20.98 7.24
N GLU A 218 -15.94 -22.19 7.70
CA GLU A 218 -15.35 -22.78 8.91
C GLU A 218 -13.81 -22.92 8.81
N ASN A 219 -13.27 -23.29 7.64
CA ASN A 219 -11.83 -23.39 7.45
C ASN A 219 -11.15 -22.01 7.42
N ARG A 220 -11.82 -20.97 6.91
CA ARG A 220 -11.35 -19.58 7.02
C ARG A 220 -11.35 -19.14 8.48
N ARG A 221 -12.48 -19.33 9.17
CA ARG A 221 -12.70 -19.00 10.59
C ARG A 221 -11.67 -19.67 11.51
N ALA A 222 -11.44 -20.97 11.34
CA ALA A 222 -10.47 -21.76 12.09
C ALA A 222 -9.02 -21.27 11.89
N LEU A 223 -8.63 -20.93 10.66
CA LEU A 223 -7.31 -20.32 10.38
C LEU A 223 -7.15 -18.97 11.10
N ARG A 224 -8.21 -18.15 11.16
CA ARG A 224 -8.17 -16.86 11.87
C ARG A 224 -8.08 -17.04 13.38
N GLU A 225 -8.83 -17.99 13.94
CA GLU A 225 -8.76 -18.36 15.36
C GLU A 225 -7.38 -18.93 15.76
N LEU A 226 -6.78 -19.77 14.90
CA LEU A 226 -5.43 -20.31 15.09
C LEU A 226 -4.41 -19.17 15.28
N LEU A 227 -4.47 -18.15 14.40
CA LEU A 227 -3.60 -16.97 14.43
C LEU A 227 -3.90 -16.06 15.64
N PHE A 228 -5.15 -15.65 15.83
CA PHE A 228 -5.51 -14.62 16.81
C PHE A 228 -5.48 -15.12 18.25
N CYS A 229 -5.76 -16.42 18.47
CA CYS A 229 -5.67 -17.07 19.77
C CYS A 229 -4.31 -17.76 19.99
N CYS A 230 -3.26 -17.42 19.22
CA CYS A 230 -1.92 -17.95 19.41
C CYS A 230 -1.25 -17.35 20.66
N PRO A 231 -0.89 -18.16 21.68
CA PRO A 231 -0.25 -17.66 22.90
C PRO A 231 1.06 -16.90 22.61
N GLY A 232 1.22 -15.72 23.21
CA GLY A 232 2.43 -14.90 23.08
C GLY A 232 2.64 -14.21 21.73
N ALA A 233 1.78 -14.41 20.72
CA ALA A 233 1.92 -13.75 19.41
C ALA A 233 1.42 -12.30 19.42
N LEU A 234 0.25 -12.04 20.03
CA LEU A 234 -0.37 -10.71 20.08
C LEU A 234 0.52 -9.60 20.69
N PRO A 235 1.38 -9.85 21.71
CA PRO A 235 2.37 -8.86 22.16
C PRO A 235 3.34 -8.36 21.08
N CYS A 236 3.65 -9.16 20.05
CA CYS A 236 4.48 -8.78 18.91
C CYS A 236 3.71 -7.95 17.86
N LEU A 237 2.41 -7.75 18.04
CA LEU A 237 1.51 -7.07 17.12
C LEU A 237 0.96 -5.78 17.73
N SER A 238 0.81 -4.75 16.90
CA SER A 238 0.09 -3.52 17.23
C SER A 238 -1.27 -3.45 16.54
N GLY A 239 -1.42 -4.12 15.38
CA GLY A 239 -2.71 -4.28 14.70
C GLY A 239 -2.84 -5.57 13.90
N VAL A 240 -4.07 -5.92 13.52
CA VAL A 240 -4.37 -6.94 12.51
C VAL A 240 -5.32 -6.35 11.47
N ILE A 241 -4.97 -6.41 10.18
CA ILE A 241 -5.92 -6.08 9.11
C ILE A 241 -6.79 -7.31 8.86
N LEU A 242 -8.10 -7.14 8.92
CA LEU A 242 -9.12 -8.16 8.68
C LEU A 242 -9.79 -7.95 7.32
N PHE A 243 -10.34 -9.03 6.76
CA PHE A 243 -11.35 -8.97 5.72
C PHE A 243 -12.74 -8.77 6.35
N GLU A 244 -13.73 -8.28 5.58
CA GLU A 244 -15.06 -7.92 6.09
C GLU A 244 -15.79 -9.11 6.73
N GLU A 245 -15.66 -10.31 6.16
CA GLU A 245 -16.15 -11.57 6.77
C GLU A 245 -15.59 -11.76 8.18
N THR A 246 -14.26 -11.65 8.33
CA THR A 246 -13.55 -11.89 9.59
C THR A 246 -13.81 -10.81 10.65
N LEU A 247 -14.14 -9.57 10.25
CA LEU A 247 -14.49 -8.49 11.18
C LEU A 247 -15.73 -8.83 12.03
N TYR A 248 -16.65 -9.62 11.50
CA TYR A 248 -17.90 -10.04 12.18
C TYR A 248 -17.89 -11.51 12.64
N GLN A 249 -16.83 -12.28 12.33
CA GLN A 249 -16.66 -13.66 12.77
C GLN A 249 -16.26 -13.80 14.25
N LYS A 250 -16.36 -15.04 14.74
CA LYS A 250 -16.18 -15.45 16.13
C LYS A 250 -15.27 -16.67 16.26
N THR A 251 -14.70 -16.84 17.45
CA THR A 251 -14.08 -18.09 17.92
C THR A 251 -15.09 -19.25 17.92
N LYS A 252 -14.62 -20.48 18.06
CA LYS A 252 -15.47 -21.68 18.21
C LYS A 252 -16.40 -21.54 19.41
N ASP A 253 -15.91 -20.87 20.45
CA ASP A 253 -16.63 -20.53 21.70
C ASP A 253 -17.52 -19.26 21.60
N GLY A 254 -17.71 -18.69 20.39
CA GLY A 254 -18.66 -17.60 20.13
C GLY A 254 -18.19 -16.18 20.48
N LYS A 255 -16.91 -15.99 20.85
CA LYS A 255 -16.32 -14.67 21.16
C LYS A 255 -15.93 -13.93 19.87
N PRO A 256 -16.31 -12.65 19.66
CA PRO A 256 -15.93 -11.91 18.47
C PRO A 256 -14.41 -11.75 18.33
N PHE A 257 -13.87 -11.94 17.13
CA PHE A 257 -12.42 -11.79 16.89
C PHE A 257 -11.92 -10.38 17.21
N VAL A 258 -12.75 -9.35 16.99
CA VAL A 258 -12.44 -7.96 17.38
C VAL A 258 -12.18 -7.80 18.88
N ASP A 259 -12.79 -8.62 19.73
CA ASP A 259 -12.64 -8.53 21.19
C ASP A 259 -11.43 -9.34 21.69
N VAL A 260 -11.16 -10.49 21.06
CA VAL A 260 -9.89 -11.23 21.24
C VAL A 260 -8.69 -10.31 20.95
N LEU A 261 -8.74 -9.53 19.87
CA LEU A 261 -7.67 -8.59 19.51
C LEU A 261 -7.57 -7.43 20.51
N LYS A 262 -8.69 -6.79 20.88
CA LYS A 262 -8.71 -5.69 21.87
C LYS A 262 -8.11 -6.12 23.21
N GLU A 263 -8.48 -7.29 23.73
CA GLU A 263 -7.94 -7.83 24.99
C GLU A 263 -6.45 -8.15 24.91
N GLY A 264 -5.96 -8.61 23.76
CA GLY A 264 -4.52 -8.75 23.48
C GLY A 264 -3.77 -7.42 23.28
N GLY A 265 -4.47 -6.28 23.38
CA GLY A 265 -3.89 -4.95 23.12
C GLY A 265 -3.61 -4.67 21.65
N VAL A 266 -4.27 -5.37 20.72
CA VAL A 266 -4.04 -5.27 19.28
C VAL A 266 -5.23 -4.58 18.62
N LEU A 267 -4.98 -3.53 17.83
CA LEU A 267 -6.05 -2.83 17.14
C LEU A 267 -6.63 -3.71 16.02
N PRO A 268 -7.97 -3.84 15.89
CA PRO A 268 -8.58 -4.35 14.68
C PRO A 268 -8.48 -3.31 13.56
N GLY A 269 -8.11 -3.75 12.37
CA GLY A 269 -8.13 -2.96 11.14
C GLY A 269 -8.94 -3.66 10.06
N ILE A 270 -9.34 -2.93 9.02
CA ILE A 270 -10.24 -3.43 7.97
C ILE A 270 -9.73 -3.08 6.56
N LYS A 271 -9.67 -4.07 5.66
CA LYS A 271 -9.51 -3.79 4.23
C LYS A 271 -10.80 -3.20 3.67
N VAL A 272 -10.71 -2.04 3.03
CA VAL A 272 -11.88 -1.32 2.49
C VAL A 272 -11.87 -1.10 0.98
N ASP A 273 -10.75 -1.35 0.29
CA ASP A 273 -10.74 -1.40 -1.18
C ASP A 273 -11.61 -2.57 -1.71
N LYS A 274 -12.13 -2.39 -2.93
CA LYS A 274 -12.89 -3.40 -3.68
C LYS A 274 -12.05 -3.98 -4.83
N GLY A 275 -10.72 -4.05 -4.64
CA GLY A 275 -9.77 -4.54 -5.64
C GLY A 275 -9.48 -3.57 -6.79
N THR A 276 -8.71 -4.07 -7.76
CA THR A 276 -8.19 -3.33 -8.91
C THR A 276 -8.98 -3.57 -10.19
N ILE A 277 -9.12 -2.52 -11.01
CA ILE A 277 -9.61 -2.58 -12.40
C ILE A 277 -8.54 -2.06 -13.36
N GLU A 278 -8.49 -2.57 -14.59
CA GLU A 278 -7.51 -2.15 -15.59
C GLU A 278 -7.90 -0.82 -16.26
N VAL A 279 -6.92 0.05 -16.48
CA VAL A 279 -7.10 1.40 -17.03
C VAL A 279 -7.05 1.34 -18.56
N ALA A 280 -8.18 1.61 -19.20
CA ALA A 280 -8.28 1.64 -20.66
C ALA A 280 -7.26 2.62 -21.28
N GLY A 281 -6.52 2.16 -22.30
CA GLY A 281 -5.45 2.93 -22.94
C GLY A 281 -4.06 2.75 -22.33
N THR A 282 -3.90 1.92 -21.30
CA THR A 282 -2.60 1.51 -20.73
C THR A 282 -2.26 0.06 -21.10
N ASP A 283 -1.01 -0.37 -20.93
CA ASP A 283 -0.66 -1.80 -20.96
C ASP A 283 -1.05 -2.48 -19.64
N LYS A 284 -2.35 -2.72 -19.45
CA LYS A 284 -2.91 -3.45 -18.29
C LYS A 284 -2.53 -2.86 -16.93
N GLU A 285 -2.23 -1.56 -16.88
CA GLU A 285 -2.02 -0.88 -15.60
C GLU A 285 -3.37 -0.75 -14.88
N THR A 286 -3.35 -0.64 -13.56
CA THR A 286 -4.55 -0.71 -12.73
C THR A 286 -4.81 0.57 -11.96
N THR A 287 -6.09 0.86 -11.73
CA THR A 287 -6.55 1.73 -10.64
C THR A 287 -7.42 0.93 -9.68
N THR A 288 -7.67 1.46 -8.48
CA THR A 288 -8.35 0.74 -7.40
C THR A 288 -9.72 1.34 -7.15
N GLN A 289 -10.74 0.48 -7.02
CA GLN A 289 -12.13 0.87 -6.81
C GLN A 289 -12.57 0.69 -5.35
N GLY A 290 -13.61 1.42 -4.93
CA GLY A 290 -14.21 1.26 -3.60
C GLY A 290 -14.67 2.53 -2.88
N HIS A 291 -14.47 3.72 -3.45
CA HIS A 291 -14.87 5.00 -2.82
C HIS A 291 -16.39 5.14 -2.65
N ASP A 292 -17.18 4.46 -3.47
CA ASP A 292 -18.64 4.51 -3.41
C ASP A 292 -19.15 3.90 -2.10
N ASP A 293 -19.92 4.71 -1.38
CA ASP A 293 -20.36 4.49 0.01
C ASP A 293 -19.24 4.20 1.03
N LEU A 294 -17.98 4.53 0.72
CA LEU A 294 -16.84 4.30 1.61
C LEU A 294 -17.04 4.90 3.02
N GLY A 295 -17.51 6.14 3.13
CA GLY A 295 -17.76 6.77 4.43
C GLY A 295 -18.80 6.01 5.28
N LYS A 296 -19.90 5.57 4.65
CA LYS A 296 -20.93 4.74 5.32
C LYS A 296 -20.36 3.40 5.80
N ARG A 297 -19.42 2.81 5.05
CA ARG A 297 -18.73 1.57 5.43
C ARG A 297 -17.73 1.83 6.56
N CYS A 298 -16.90 2.86 6.48
CA CYS A 298 -15.95 3.25 7.52
C CYS A 298 -16.63 3.51 8.87
N ALA A 299 -17.78 4.21 8.89
CA ALA A 299 -18.57 4.40 10.11
C ALA A 299 -18.99 3.06 10.75
N LYS A 300 -19.57 2.14 9.97
CA LYS A 300 -19.96 0.79 10.45
C LYS A 300 -18.76 -0.03 10.94
N TYR A 301 -17.61 0.05 10.27
CA TYR A 301 -16.42 -0.68 10.70
C TYR A 301 -15.84 -0.09 12.00
N TYR A 302 -15.91 1.24 12.17
CA TYR A 302 -15.53 1.91 13.42
C TYR A 302 -16.45 1.50 14.59
N GLU A 303 -17.76 1.40 14.34
CA GLU A 303 -18.76 0.86 15.28
C GLU A 303 -18.49 -0.62 15.63
N ALA A 304 -18.12 -1.45 14.65
CA ALA A 304 -17.66 -2.83 14.86
C ALA A 304 -16.32 -2.95 15.62
N GLY A 305 -15.63 -1.84 15.84
CA GLY A 305 -14.40 -1.77 16.65
C GLY A 305 -13.09 -1.72 15.86
N ALA A 306 -13.14 -1.55 14.53
CA ALA A 306 -11.94 -1.23 13.75
C ALA A 306 -11.42 0.18 14.10
N ARG A 307 -10.09 0.37 14.06
CA ARG A 307 -9.44 1.68 14.31
C ARG A 307 -8.45 2.11 13.24
N PHE A 308 -8.19 1.24 12.27
CA PHE A 308 -7.48 1.59 11.04
C PHE A 308 -8.08 0.88 9.83
N ALA A 309 -7.81 1.41 8.65
CA ALA A 309 -8.27 0.86 7.38
C ALA A 309 -7.05 0.53 6.50
N LYS A 310 -7.27 -0.25 5.44
CA LYS A 310 -6.26 -0.55 4.42
C LYS A 310 -6.86 -0.46 3.01
N TRP A 311 -6.08 0.10 2.08
CA TRP A 311 -6.44 0.21 0.66
C TRP A 311 -5.20 -0.01 -0.22
N ARG A 312 -5.19 -1.08 -1.02
CA ARG A 312 -4.09 -1.42 -1.93
C ARG A 312 -4.25 -0.72 -3.28
N ALA A 313 -3.35 0.20 -3.61
CA ALA A 313 -3.07 0.57 -4.99
C ALA A 313 -1.98 -0.35 -5.59
N VAL A 314 -1.98 -0.53 -6.91
CA VAL A 314 -1.06 -1.44 -7.60
C VAL A 314 -0.48 -0.77 -8.84
N LEU A 315 0.85 -0.74 -8.91
CA LEU A 315 1.63 -0.22 -10.04
C LEU A 315 2.65 -1.27 -10.46
N LYS A 316 3.09 -1.25 -11.72
CA LYS A 316 4.11 -2.19 -12.24
C LYS A 316 5.31 -1.43 -12.81
N ILE A 317 6.48 -2.06 -12.80
CA ILE A 317 7.66 -1.54 -13.52
C ILE A 317 7.75 -2.25 -14.87
N GLY A 318 7.85 -1.47 -15.94
CA GLY A 318 8.03 -1.97 -17.30
C GLY A 318 8.79 -0.98 -18.19
N PRO A 319 8.85 -1.23 -19.51
CA PRO A 319 9.54 -0.35 -20.47
C PRO A 319 8.99 1.08 -20.48
N ASN A 320 7.67 1.26 -20.33
CA ASN A 320 7.02 2.57 -20.27
C ASN A 320 6.33 2.82 -18.92
N GLU A 321 6.31 1.81 -18.05
CA GLU A 321 5.45 1.73 -16.88
C GLU A 321 6.25 1.89 -15.56
N PRO A 322 5.68 2.52 -14.51
CA PRO A 322 4.29 3.01 -14.46
C PRO A 322 4.11 4.33 -15.22
N SER A 323 3.01 4.44 -15.97
CA SER A 323 2.67 5.67 -16.70
C SER A 323 2.20 6.77 -15.75
N GLN A 324 2.31 8.03 -16.18
CA GLN A 324 1.79 9.17 -15.40
C GLN A 324 0.29 9.02 -15.07
N LEU A 325 -0.49 8.45 -15.98
CA LEU A 325 -1.92 8.20 -15.76
C LEU A 325 -2.15 7.18 -14.63
N ALA A 326 -1.37 6.10 -14.60
CA ALA A 326 -1.46 5.11 -13.53
C ALA A 326 -0.99 5.66 -12.18
N ILE A 327 0.05 6.50 -12.18
CA ILE A 327 0.54 7.20 -10.98
C ILE A 327 -0.54 8.14 -10.43
N ASP A 328 -1.08 9.03 -11.28
CA ASP A 328 -2.06 10.04 -10.88
C ASP A 328 -3.36 9.41 -10.36
N LEU A 329 -3.89 8.40 -11.07
CA LEU A 329 -5.12 7.71 -10.67
C LEU A 329 -4.99 7.01 -9.31
N ASN A 330 -3.86 6.34 -9.05
CA ASN A 330 -3.65 5.66 -7.79
C ASN A 330 -3.34 6.63 -6.64
N ALA A 331 -2.54 7.68 -6.88
CA ALA A 331 -2.25 8.71 -5.87
C ALA A 331 -3.52 9.47 -5.44
N GLN A 332 -4.34 9.92 -6.39
CA GLN A 332 -5.62 10.59 -6.11
C GLN A 332 -6.64 9.62 -5.48
N GLY A 333 -6.64 8.35 -5.91
CA GLY A 333 -7.46 7.29 -5.32
C GLY A 333 -7.12 7.03 -3.84
N LEU A 334 -5.83 6.91 -3.52
CA LEU A 334 -5.33 6.76 -2.14
C LEU A 334 -5.64 7.99 -1.29
N ALA A 335 -5.45 9.21 -1.81
CA ALA A 335 -5.73 10.44 -1.07
C ALA A 335 -7.22 10.59 -0.73
N ARG A 336 -8.11 10.32 -1.69
CA ARG A 336 -9.57 10.31 -1.47
C ARG A 336 -10.00 9.22 -0.49
N TYR A 337 -9.35 8.05 -0.51
CA TYR A 337 -9.58 7.00 0.48
C TYR A 337 -9.17 7.46 1.89
N ALA A 338 -8.01 8.10 2.02
CA ALA A 338 -7.43 8.47 3.30
C ALA A 338 -8.27 9.52 4.04
N ILE A 339 -8.69 10.59 3.36
CA ILE A 339 -9.51 11.64 4.00
C ILE A 339 -10.87 11.09 4.49
N ILE A 340 -11.54 10.25 3.70
CA ILE A 340 -12.82 9.61 4.07
C ILE A 340 -12.65 8.67 5.29
N CYS A 341 -11.49 8.02 5.44
CA CYS A 341 -11.21 7.22 6.64
C CYS A 341 -11.03 8.10 7.89
N GLN A 342 -10.31 9.22 7.78
CA GLN A 342 -10.09 10.15 8.89
C GLN A 342 -11.37 10.87 9.34
N GLU A 343 -12.27 11.23 8.41
CA GLU A 343 -13.62 11.73 8.72
C GLU A 343 -14.42 10.75 9.61
N ASN A 344 -14.16 9.44 9.48
CA ASN A 344 -14.89 8.35 10.10
C ASN A 344 -14.08 7.59 11.18
N GLY A 345 -12.96 8.15 11.65
CA GLY A 345 -12.22 7.65 12.82
C GLY A 345 -11.31 6.45 12.57
N LEU A 346 -11.01 6.14 11.30
CA LEU A 346 -10.07 5.08 10.93
C LEU A 346 -8.76 5.69 10.42
N VAL A 347 -7.63 5.30 11.01
CA VAL A 347 -6.29 5.61 10.48
C VAL A 347 -6.12 4.92 9.11
N PRO A 348 -5.87 5.62 8.00
CA PRO A 348 -5.65 4.98 6.71
C PRO A 348 -4.22 4.46 6.57
N ILE A 349 -4.08 3.17 6.24
CA ILE A 349 -2.85 2.61 5.66
C ILE A 349 -2.87 2.85 4.16
N VAL A 350 -1.99 3.76 3.72
CA VAL A 350 -1.75 4.09 2.32
C VAL A 350 -0.79 3.04 1.74
N GLU A 351 -1.29 2.12 0.91
CA GLU A 351 -0.53 1.00 0.33
C GLU A 351 -0.34 1.17 -1.20
N PRO A 352 0.64 1.97 -1.68
CA PRO A 352 1.03 2.05 -3.08
C PRO A 352 2.02 0.93 -3.41
N GLU A 353 1.54 -0.27 -3.69
CA GLU A 353 2.41 -1.40 -4.01
C GLU A 353 2.93 -1.30 -5.45
N ILE A 354 4.24 -1.06 -5.59
CA ILE A 354 4.94 -1.29 -6.85
C ILE A 354 5.32 -2.77 -6.90
N LEU A 355 4.84 -3.47 -7.93
CA LEU A 355 5.10 -4.87 -8.16
C LEU A 355 6.57 -5.13 -8.52
N VAL A 356 7.10 -6.23 -7.99
CA VAL A 356 8.48 -6.69 -8.20
C VAL A 356 8.69 -7.38 -9.55
N ASP A 357 7.63 -7.62 -10.32
CA ASP A 357 7.68 -8.38 -11.58
C ASP A 357 8.68 -7.81 -12.61
N GLY A 358 9.47 -8.71 -13.21
CA GLY A 358 10.37 -8.42 -14.33
C GLY A 358 11.87 -8.36 -13.97
N SER A 359 12.69 -7.99 -14.95
CA SER A 359 14.15 -7.99 -14.88
C SER A 359 14.78 -6.61 -14.65
N HIS A 360 14.17 -5.79 -13.79
CA HIS A 360 14.67 -4.44 -13.49
C HIS A 360 15.72 -4.47 -12.36
N ASP A 361 16.62 -3.50 -12.35
CA ASP A 361 17.60 -3.32 -11.27
C ASP A 361 17.00 -2.56 -10.07
N ILE A 362 17.76 -2.49 -8.97
CA ILE A 362 17.31 -1.84 -7.73
C ILE A 362 17.31 -0.31 -7.87
N GLU A 363 18.13 0.23 -8.76
CA GLU A 363 18.16 1.63 -9.20
C GLU A 363 16.82 2.05 -9.83
N ARG A 364 16.29 1.26 -10.77
CA ARG A 364 14.99 1.48 -11.40
C ARG A 364 13.86 1.33 -10.38
N CYS A 365 13.93 0.37 -9.47
CA CYS A 365 12.96 0.23 -8.38
C CYS A 365 12.96 1.48 -7.47
N ALA A 366 14.14 1.98 -7.10
CA ALA A 366 14.29 3.20 -6.29
C ALA A 366 13.73 4.43 -7.02
N TYR A 367 14.07 4.62 -8.30
CA TYR A 367 13.55 5.72 -9.12
C TYR A 367 12.02 5.72 -9.19
N VAL A 368 11.41 4.57 -9.51
CA VAL A 368 9.94 4.47 -9.59
C VAL A 368 9.31 4.69 -8.21
N SER A 369 9.90 4.13 -7.15
CA SER A 369 9.42 4.34 -5.78
C SER A 369 9.50 5.81 -5.34
N GLU A 370 10.56 6.52 -5.70
CA GLU A 370 10.68 7.96 -5.41
C GLU A 370 9.61 8.78 -6.14
N VAL A 371 9.36 8.52 -7.43
CA VAL A 371 8.31 9.21 -8.21
C VAL A 371 6.91 8.92 -7.67
N VAL A 372 6.59 7.65 -7.38
CA VAL A 372 5.26 7.23 -6.91
C VAL A 372 4.96 7.78 -5.51
N LEU A 373 5.92 7.73 -4.58
CA LEU A 373 5.73 8.24 -3.23
C LEU A 373 5.62 9.77 -3.21
N ALA A 374 6.40 10.49 -4.03
CA ALA A 374 6.25 11.94 -4.18
C ALA A 374 4.86 12.33 -4.70
N ALA A 375 4.33 11.61 -5.69
CA ALA A 375 2.96 11.81 -6.18
C ALA A 375 1.90 11.51 -5.11
N CYS A 376 2.07 10.43 -4.33
CA CYS A 376 1.16 10.07 -3.24
C CYS A 376 1.13 11.15 -2.14
N TYR A 377 2.28 11.64 -1.67
CA TYR A 377 2.31 12.69 -0.63
C TYR A 377 1.83 14.06 -1.12
N LYS A 378 2.02 14.38 -2.40
CA LYS A 378 1.38 15.53 -3.05
C LYS A 378 -0.15 15.41 -3.01
N ALA A 379 -0.71 14.27 -3.45
CA ALA A 379 -2.15 14.05 -3.44
C ALA A 379 -2.73 14.04 -2.01
N LEU A 380 -2.06 13.41 -1.04
CA LEU A 380 -2.47 13.44 0.38
C LEU A 380 -2.55 14.87 0.93
N ASN A 381 -1.60 15.74 0.56
CA ASN A 381 -1.61 17.14 0.96
C ASN A 381 -2.74 17.94 0.27
N GLU A 382 -3.01 17.68 -1.01
CA GLU A 382 -4.11 18.29 -1.77
C GLU A 382 -5.50 17.89 -1.28
N HIS A 383 -5.65 16.69 -0.70
CA HIS A 383 -6.88 16.23 -0.04
C HIS A 383 -6.93 16.58 1.46
N HIS A 384 -6.02 17.43 1.94
CA HIS A 384 -5.96 17.90 3.33
C HIS A 384 -5.81 16.78 4.38
N VAL A 385 -5.13 15.67 4.06
CA VAL A 385 -4.97 14.53 4.96
C VAL A 385 -3.99 14.85 6.10
N LEU A 386 -4.39 14.53 7.34
CA LEU A 386 -3.58 14.67 8.55
C LEU A 386 -2.54 13.55 8.62
N LEU A 387 -1.30 13.83 8.21
CA LEU A 387 -0.25 12.80 8.06
C LEU A 387 0.11 12.09 9.37
N GLU A 388 0.05 12.81 10.48
CA GLU A 388 0.23 12.33 11.86
C GLU A 388 -0.79 11.23 12.23
N GLY A 389 -1.95 11.23 11.55
CA GLY A 389 -3.00 10.22 11.66
C GLY A 389 -3.07 9.27 10.46
N THR A 390 -1.96 9.02 9.75
CA THR A 390 -1.86 8.04 8.64
C THR A 390 -0.74 7.02 8.88
N LEU A 391 -0.66 6.01 8.02
CA LEU A 391 0.44 5.04 7.95
C LEU A 391 0.80 4.79 6.48
N LEU A 392 2.09 4.58 6.18
CA LEU A 392 2.53 4.17 4.84
C LEU A 392 2.84 2.67 4.82
N LYS A 393 2.39 1.97 3.78
CA LYS A 393 2.73 0.57 3.49
C LYS A 393 3.32 0.45 2.08
N PRO A 394 4.59 0.78 1.90
CA PRO A 394 5.25 0.67 0.60
C PRO A 394 5.82 -0.74 0.43
N ASN A 395 6.14 -1.09 -0.82
CA ASN A 395 7.14 -2.13 -1.08
C ASN A 395 8.50 -1.73 -0.48
N MET A 396 9.33 -2.73 -0.16
CA MET A 396 10.77 -2.50 -0.04
C MET A 396 11.34 -2.23 -1.45
N VAL A 397 12.47 -1.53 -1.53
CA VAL A 397 13.16 -1.28 -2.79
C VAL A 397 14.11 -2.44 -3.07
N THR A 398 13.81 -3.25 -4.08
CA THR A 398 14.54 -4.48 -4.43
C THR A 398 14.81 -4.53 -5.94
N PRO A 399 15.74 -5.38 -6.41
CA PRO A 399 15.72 -5.83 -7.81
C PRO A 399 14.39 -6.51 -8.15
N GLY A 400 14.09 -6.60 -9.45
CA GLY A 400 12.92 -7.32 -9.94
C GLY A 400 13.01 -8.85 -9.77
N SER A 401 11.88 -9.54 -9.96
CA SER A 401 11.72 -11.00 -9.77
C SER A 401 12.69 -11.84 -10.60
N ASP A 402 13.04 -11.33 -11.78
CA ASP A 402 13.83 -12.02 -12.78
C ASP A 402 15.31 -11.55 -12.74
N SER A 403 15.63 -10.63 -11.83
CA SER A 403 16.97 -10.07 -11.60
C SER A 403 17.74 -10.83 -10.51
N LYS A 404 19.07 -10.64 -10.48
CA LYS A 404 19.91 -11.21 -9.43
C LYS A 404 19.58 -10.55 -8.07
N LYS A 405 19.30 -11.35 -7.04
CA LYS A 405 19.15 -10.88 -5.65
C LYS A 405 20.42 -10.18 -5.14
N VAL A 406 20.21 -9.16 -4.31
CA VAL A 406 21.26 -8.41 -3.60
C VAL A 406 21.13 -8.65 -2.09
N THR A 407 22.07 -8.14 -1.27
CA THR A 407 22.06 -8.37 0.18
C THR A 407 21.06 -7.46 0.91
N PRO A 408 20.65 -7.80 2.15
CA PRO A 408 19.75 -6.98 2.96
C PRO A 408 20.24 -5.55 3.20
N GLU A 409 21.55 -5.34 3.26
CA GLU A 409 22.18 -4.02 3.47
C GLU A 409 21.95 -3.10 2.26
N VAL A 410 22.01 -3.65 1.05
CA VAL A 410 21.76 -2.90 -0.20
C VAL A 410 20.28 -2.54 -0.31
N ILE A 411 19.38 -3.48 0.00
CA ILE A 411 17.93 -3.23 0.09
C ILE A 411 17.64 -2.17 1.14
N ALA A 412 18.31 -2.23 2.29
CA ALA A 412 18.14 -1.26 3.36
C ALA A 412 18.60 0.15 2.99
N GLU A 413 19.77 0.30 2.36
CA GLU A 413 20.25 1.61 1.92
C GLU A 413 19.29 2.22 0.90
N TYR A 414 18.92 1.48 -0.15
CA TYR A 414 18.07 1.99 -1.23
C TYR A 414 16.66 2.32 -0.72
N THR A 415 16.07 1.45 0.11
CA THR A 415 14.74 1.68 0.69
C THR A 415 14.73 2.89 1.61
N VAL A 416 15.65 2.98 2.58
CA VAL A 416 15.66 4.10 3.53
C VAL A 416 15.99 5.42 2.84
N ARG A 417 16.90 5.43 1.85
CA ARG A 417 17.23 6.60 1.03
C ARG A 417 16.03 7.10 0.21
N THR A 418 15.27 6.20 -0.41
CA THR A 418 14.03 6.52 -1.14
C THR A 418 12.98 7.14 -0.22
N LEU A 419 12.79 6.61 1.00
CA LEU A 419 11.84 7.15 1.96
C LEU A 419 12.28 8.52 2.50
N GLN A 420 13.59 8.69 2.79
CA GLN A 420 14.19 9.97 3.20
C GLN A 420 13.98 11.11 2.19
N ARG A 421 13.80 10.78 0.90
CA ARG A 421 13.59 11.76 -0.18
C ARG A 421 12.13 12.12 -0.42
N THR A 422 11.17 11.37 0.13
CA THR A 422 9.75 11.46 -0.29
C THR A 422 8.74 11.51 0.84
N VAL A 423 9.00 10.84 1.97
CA VAL A 423 8.07 10.78 3.09
C VAL A 423 8.24 12.01 3.99
N PRO A 424 7.17 12.70 4.42
CA PRO A 424 7.24 13.74 5.43
C PRO A 424 7.45 13.17 6.84
N ALA A 425 8.27 13.82 7.65
CA ALA A 425 8.54 13.44 9.05
C ALA A 425 7.32 13.51 10.01
N ALA A 426 6.16 13.97 9.52
CA ALA A 426 4.90 14.00 10.26
C ALA A 426 4.17 12.64 10.28
N VAL A 427 4.46 11.74 9.34
CA VAL A 427 3.97 10.35 9.39
C VAL A 427 4.57 9.67 10.63
N PRO A 428 3.85 8.85 11.40
CA PRO A 428 4.42 8.18 12.58
C PRO A 428 5.20 6.90 12.24
N ALA A 429 4.71 6.09 11.29
CA ALA A 429 5.30 4.79 10.97
C ALA A 429 5.11 4.34 9.52
N ILE A 430 6.06 3.51 9.08
CA ILE A 430 6.12 2.87 7.78
C ILE A 430 6.10 1.35 8.03
N VAL A 431 5.05 0.68 7.56
CA VAL A 431 4.73 -0.71 7.86
C VAL A 431 4.78 -1.55 6.57
N PHE A 432 5.98 -1.95 6.17
CA PHE A 432 6.26 -2.53 4.85
C PHE A 432 5.39 -3.73 4.48
N LEU A 433 5.04 -3.85 3.20
CA LEU A 433 4.54 -5.11 2.64
C LEU A 433 5.70 -6.05 2.32
N SER A 434 5.51 -7.37 2.52
CA SER A 434 6.54 -8.37 2.18
C SER A 434 6.66 -8.61 0.67
N GLY A 435 5.63 -8.26 -0.11
CA GLY A 435 5.60 -8.55 -1.54
C GLY A 435 5.71 -10.06 -1.78
N GLY A 436 6.65 -10.46 -2.64
CA GLY A 436 7.00 -11.86 -2.92
C GLY A 436 8.20 -12.42 -2.13
N GLN A 437 8.75 -11.68 -1.18
CA GLN A 437 9.90 -12.13 -0.37
C GLN A 437 9.55 -13.38 0.46
N SER A 438 10.55 -14.21 0.78
CA SER A 438 10.40 -15.29 1.76
C SER A 438 10.13 -14.76 3.17
N GLU A 439 9.73 -15.63 4.11
CA GLU A 439 9.51 -15.21 5.50
C GLU A 439 10.83 -14.73 6.15
N GLU A 440 11.95 -15.37 5.81
CA GLU A 440 13.27 -14.97 6.30
C GLU A 440 13.81 -13.72 5.60
N GLU A 441 13.67 -13.63 4.28
CA GLU A 441 14.12 -12.48 3.48
C GLU A 441 13.43 -11.18 3.92
N ALA A 442 12.11 -11.21 4.11
CA ALA A 442 11.36 -10.05 4.59
C ALA A 442 11.79 -9.62 6.02
N THR A 443 12.14 -10.59 6.87
CA THR A 443 12.63 -10.34 8.24
C THR A 443 14.04 -9.76 8.23
N LEU A 444 14.96 -10.33 7.44
CA LEU A 444 16.35 -9.86 7.31
C LEU A 444 16.44 -8.45 6.70
N ASN A 445 15.63 -8.15 5.69
CA ASN A 445 15.60 -6.84 5.05
C ASN A 445 15.06 -5.75 6.00
N LEU A 446 14.02 -6.06 6.79
CA LEU A 446 13.53 -5.17 7.84
C LEU A 446 14.57 -4.93 8.95
N ASN A 447 15.26 -6.00 9.37
CA ASN A 447 16.33 -5.95 10.36
C ASN A 447 17.51 -5.07 9.90
N ALA A 448 17.91 -5.18 8.63
CA ALA A 448 18.96 -4.34 8.04
C ALA A 448 18.54 -2.85 7.98
N MET A 449 17.29 -2.55 7.62
CA MET A 449 16.77 -1.17 7.65
C MET A 449 16.80 -0.56 9.05
N ASN A 450 16.52 -1.33 10.09
CA ASN A 450 16.59 -0.84 11.47
C ASN A 450 18.04 -0.74 12.00
N LYS A 451 18.95 -1.63 11.60
CA LYS A 451 20.39 -1.53 11.87
C LYS A 451 21.09 -0.36 11.16
N LEU A 452 20.59 0.10 10.01
CA LEU A 452 21.23 1.18 9.23
C LEU A 452 21.32 2.50 10.01
N ASN A 453 22.55 2.97 10.26
CA ASN A 453 22.81 4.20 11.03
C ASN A 453 22.59 5.45 10.16
N THR A 454 21.34 5.92 10.10
CA THR A 454 20.95 7.13 9.36
C THR A 454 19.65 7.74 9.93
N LYS A 455 19.29 8.95 9.52
CA LYS A 455 18.09 9.65 10.01
C LYS A 455 16.82 8.92 9.60
N LYS A 456 16.12 8.32 10.55
CA LYS A 456 14.83 7.66 10.38
C LYS A 456 13.81 8.33 11.33
N PRO A 457 13.08 9.37 10.89
CA PRO A 457 12.08 10.04 11.73
C PRO A 457 10.74 9.27 11.80
N TRP A 458 10.73 7.99 11.41
CA TRP A 458 9.58 7.08 11.37
C TRP A 458 9.97 5.77 12.04
N SER A 459 9.03 5.10 12.71
CA SER A 459 9.18 3.68 13.01
C SER A 459 9.16 2.87 11.71
N LEU A 460 10.16 2.01 11.48
CA LEU A 460 10.20 1.08 10.36
C LEU A 460 9.81 -0.32 10.84
N SER A 461 8.62 -0.78 10.43
CA SER A 461 8.00 -2.03 10.89
C SER A 461 7.33 -2.79 9.73
N PHE A 462 6.58 -3.85 10.02
CA PHE A 462 5.98 -4.77 9.06
C PHE A 462 4.45 -4.63 8.98
N SER A 463 3.90 -4.92 7.80
CA SER A 463 2.48 -5.28 7.59
C SER A 463 2.40 -6.50 6.67
N PHE A 464 2.74 -7.65 7.26
CA PHE A 464 3.04 -8.87 6.53
C PHE A 464 1.85 -9.84 6.54
N GLY A 465 1.53 -10.36 5.35
CA GLY A 465 0.57 -11.44 5.15
C GLY A 465 1.32 -12.75 4.93
N ARG A 466 1.76 -12.99 3.69
CA ARG A 466 2.55 -14.16 3.30
C ARG A 466 3.74 -14.42 4.24
N ALA A 467 4.55 -13.40 4.54
CA ALA A 467 5.76 -13.53 5.37
C ALA A 467 5.52 -13.78 6.88
N LEU A 468 4.27 -13.88 7.34
CA LEU A 468 3.89 -14.31 8.70
C LEU A 468 2.98 -15.57 8.70
N GLN A 469 2.60 -16.08 7.52
CA GLN A 469 1.57 -17.12 7.40
C GLN A 469 1.99 -18.35 6.59
N ALA A 470 3.08 -18.32 5.82
CA ALA A 470 3.42 -19.40 4.90
C ALA A 470 3.83 -20.68 5.66
N SER A 471 4.75 -20.57 6.62
CA SER A 471 5.11 -21.72 7.48
C SER A 471 3.95 -22.14 8.38
N THR A 472 3.13 -21.19 8.86
CA THR A 472 1.94 -21.46 9.67
C THR A 472 0.91 -22.30 8.90
N LEU A 473 0.63 -21.96 7.64
CA LEU A 473 -0.28 -22.70 6.76
C LEU A 473 0.24 -24.10 6.46
N LYS A 474 1.53 -24.23 6.07
CA LYS A 474 2.18 -25.53 5.84
C LYS A 474 2.17 -26.43 7.09
N ALA A 475 2.46 -25.85 8.26
CA ALA A 475 2.47 -26.57 9.53
C ALA A 475 1.06 -27.01 9.97
N TRP A 476 0.03 -26.22 9.68
CA TRP A 476 -1.37 -26.53 10.00
C TRP A 476 -1.96 -27.61 9.08
N ALA A 477 -1.84 -27.45 7.77
CA ALA A 477 -2.43 -28.35 6.76
C ALA A 477 -3.93 -28.65 6.97
N GLY A 478 -4.70 -27.71 7.55
CA GLY A 478 -6.15 -27.85 7.81
C GLY A 478 -6.53 -28.74 8.99
N LYS A 479 -5.56 -29.19 9.79
CA LYS A 479 -5.72 -30.27 10.78
C LYS A 479 -5.79 -29.74 12.21
N GLU A 480 -6.75 -30.21 12.99
CA GLU A 480 -6.93 -29.79 14.39
C GLU A 480 -5.77 -30.31 15.26
N GLU A 481 -5.23 -31.50 14.96
CA GLU A 481 -4.05 -32.07 15.62
C GLU A 481 -2.74 -31.27 15.39
N ASN A 482 -2.72 -30.41 14.36
CA ASN A 482 -1.55 -29.60 13.99
C ASN A 482 -1.58 -28.16 14.56
N VAL A 483 -2.64 -27.75 15.27
CA VAL A 483 -2.85 -26.35 15.68
C VAL A 483 -1.67 -25.79 16.50
N GLU A 484 -1.15 -26.54 17.46
CA GLU A 484 -0.01 -26.08 18.28
C GLU A 484 1.31 -26.04 17.51
N LYS A 485 1.53 -26.96 16.55
CA LYS A 485 2.69 -26.92 15.64
C LYS A 485 2.65 -25.65 14.78
N ALA A 486 1.47 -25.29 14.28
CA ALA A 486 1.27 -24.07 13.49
C ALA A 486 1.40 -22.80 14.33
N ARG A 487 0.86 -22.78 15.56
CA ARG A 487 1.05 -21.69 16.53
C ARG A 487 2.52 -21.47 16.88
N ALA A 488 3.30 -22.53 17.07
CA ALA A 488 4.74 -22.42 17.29
C ALA A 488 5.47 -21.77 16.11
N ALA A 489 5.14 -22.16 14.87
CA ALA A 489 5.69 -21.54 13.65
C ALA A 489 5.30 -20.06 13.53
N PHE A 490 4.03 -19.72 13.77
CA PHE A 490 3.54 -18.34 13.76
C PHE A 490 4.23 -17.48 14.81
N LEU A 491 4.32 -17.97 16.06
CA LEU A 491 5.00 -17.27 17.16
C LEU A 491 6.47 -17.02 16.86
N ALA A 492 7.18 -17.97 16.25
CA ALA A 492 8.58 -17.80 15.84
C ALA A 492 8.73 -16.66 14.84
N ARG A 493 7.87 -16.59 13.82
CA ARG A 493 7.89 -15.51 12.82
C ARG A 493 7.43 -14.16 13.39
N CYS A 494 6.48 -14.14 14.33
CA CYS A 494 6.11 -12.93 15.08
C CYS A 494 7.29 -12.36 15.89
N LYS A 495 8.03 -13.20 16.62
CA LYS A 495 9.22 -12.79 17.39
C LYS A 495 10.35 -12.30 16.47
N ALA A 496 10.66 -13.05 15.42
CA ALA A 496 11.70 -12.68 14.45
C ALA A 496 11.44 -11.28 13.85
N ASN A 497 10.18 -10.99 13.48
CA ASN A 497 9.80 -9.69 12.94
C ASN A 497 9.72 -8.59 14.01
N SER A 498 9.32 -8.91 15.25
CA SER A 498 9.43 -7.99 16.40
C SER A 498 10.87 -7.52 16.60
N GLU A 499 11.82 -8.46 16.67
CA GLU A 499 13.27 -8.18 16.80
C GLU A 499 13.83 -7.44 15.57
N ALA A 500 13.30 -7.69 14.36
CA ALA A 500 13.67 -6.98 13.16
C ALA A 500 13.23 -5.49 13.19
N THR A 501 12.15 -5.13 13.89
CA THR A 501 11.80 -3.71 14.13
C THR A 501 12.82 -2.99 15.03
N LEU A 502 13.53 -3.74 15.88
CA LEU A 502 14.53 -3.22 16.81
C LEU A 502 15.96 -3.28 16.23
N GLY A 503 16.15 -3.91 15.07
CA GLY A 503 17.47 -4.18 14.51
C GLY A 503 18.28 -5.21 15.32
N THR A 504 17.62 -6.06 16.12
CA THR A 504 18.28 -7.03 17.01
C THR A 504 18.24 -8.47 16.51
N TYR A 505 17.44 -8.77 15.47
CA TYR A 505 17.28 -10.12 14.95
C TYR A 505 18.61 -10.69 14.40
N LYS A 506 18.84 -12.00 14.58
CA LYS A 506 20.14 -12.65 14.31
C LYS A 506 20.12 -13.68 13.19
N GLY A 507 18.96 -14.02 12.61
CA GLY A 507 18.84 -15.09 11.61
C GLY A 507 18.65 -16.49 12.20
N ASP A 508 18.17 -16.56 13.44
CA ASP A 508 18.13 -17.76 14.30
C ASP A 508 16.70 -18.25 14.65
N ALA A 509 15.65 -17.58 14.17
CA ALA A 509 14.27 -17.98 14.46
C ALA A 509 13.88 -19.25 13.69
N ALA A 510 13.84 -20.38 14.42
CA ALA A 510 13.44 -21.73 14.00
C ALA A 510 13.23 -21.97 12.49
N ALA A 511 14.21 -22.63 11.87
CA ALA A 511 14.18 -23.02 10.46
C ALA A 511 13.09 -24.07 10.18
N GLY A 512 11.87 -23.59 9.88
CA GLY A 512 10.75 -24.39 9.41
C GLY A 512 10.82 -24.69 7.91
N GLU A 513 10.10 -25.74 7.50
CA GLU A 513 9.96 -26.14 6.11
C GLU A 513 9.31 -25.03 5.27
N GLY A 514 10.10 -24.38 4.41
CA GLY A 514 9.67 -23.31 3.53
C GLY A 514 9.88 -21.87 4.03
N VAL A 515 10.48 -21.66 5.21
CA VAL A 515 10.82 -20.31 5.73
C VAL A 515 11.62 -19.47 4.72
N SER A 516 12.48 -20.12 3.92
CA SER A 516 13.34 -19.49 2.91
C SER A 516 12.80 -19.56 1.47
N GLU A 517 11.64 -20.16 1.22
CA GLU A 517 11.07 -20.26 -0.13
C GLU A 517 10.57 -18.91 -0.64
N SER A 518 10.73 -18.65 -1.95
CA SER A 518 10.15 -17.47 -2.58
C SER A 518 8.62 -17.52 -2.54
N LEU A 519 7.99 -16.47 -2.01
CA LEU A 519 6.53 -16.35 -1.92
C LEU A 519 5.97 -15.49 -3.06
N HIS A 520 6.79 -15.17 -4.06
CA HIS A 520 6.43 -14.44 -5.27
C HIS A 520 5.42 -15.22 -6.09
N VAL A 521 4.44 -14.48 -6.64
CA VAL A 521 3.47 -14.97 -7.61
C VAL A 521 3.35 -13.86 -8.63
N LYS A 522 3.55 -14.19 -9.91
CA LYS A 522 3.53 -13.23 -11.01
C LYS A 522 2.19 -12.52 -11.12
N ASP A 523 2.21 -11.22 -11.39
CA ASP A 523 1.03 -10.36 -11.56
C ASP A 523 0.02 -10.48 -10.38
N TYR A 524 0.50 -10.45 -9.12
CA TYR A 524 -0.31 -10.79 -7.95
C TYR A 524 -1.53 -9.86 -7.72
N LYS A 525 -2.71 -10.32 -8.14
CA LYS A 525 -4.03 -9.74 -7.87
C LYS A 525 -4.73 -10.52 -6.73
N TYR A 526 -5.25 -9.77 -5.75
CA TYR A 526 -5.96 -10.30 -4.57
C TYR A 526 -7.27 -10.98 -4.95
#